data_AF-A0A2J7V4P1-F1
#
_entry.id   AF-A0A2J7V4P1-F1
#
_cell.length_a   1.000
_cell.length_b   1.000
_cell.length_c   1.000
_cell.angle_alpha   90.00
_cell.angle_beta   90.00
_cell.angle_gamma   90.00
#
_symmetry.space_group_name_H-M   'P 1'
#
loop_
_entity.id
_entity.type
_entity.pdbx_description
1 polymer ?
#
loop_
_entity_poly.entity_id
_entity_poly.type
_entity_poly.pdbx_seq_one_letter_code
_entity_poly.pdbx_strand_id
1 'polypeptide(L)' 'MYLKAYDGVSAARLSLAAYFEFYNARRPHQSHDGRTPDMVYFGTLPALKEAA' A
#
# COMPACT_ATOMS: atom_id res chain seq x y z
N MET A 1 15.52 7.53 13.45
CA MET A 1 15.37 8.11 12.09
C MET A 1 16.10 7.19 11.12
N TYR A 2 15.47 6.75 10.02
CA TYR A 2 16.13 5.92 9.01
C TYR A 2 16.36 6.77 7.76
N LEU A 3 17.61 7.13 7.49
CA LEU A 3 17.99 7.87 6.31
C LEU A 3 18.65 6.91 5.33
N LYS A 4 17.96 6.65 4.21
CA LYS A 4 18.52 5.86 3.12
C LYS A 4 19.14 6.81 2.10
N ALA A 5 20.44 6.65 1.85
CA ALA A 5 21.12 7.35 0.76
C ALA A 5 20.73 6.66 -0.56
N TYR A 6 19.81 7.28 -1.29
CA TYR A 6 19.46 6.83 -2.64
C TYR A 6 20.45 7.41 -3.65
N ASP A 7 20.82 6.63 -4.66
CA ASP A 7 21.71 7.07 -5.75
C ASP A 7 21.12 8.23 -6.59
N GLY A 8 19.82 8.50 -6.43
CA GLY A 8 19.15 9.64 -7.03
C GLY A 8 17.63 9.59 -6.84
N VAL A 9 16.94 10.60 -7.37
CA VAL A 9 15.47 10.72 -7.26
C VAL A 9 14.77 9.51 -7.89
N SER A 10 15.25 9.02 -9.04
CA SER A 10 14.68 7.84 -9.70
C SER A 10 14.77 6.60 -8.81
N ALA A 11 15.92 6.36 -8.18
CA ALA A 11 16.11 5.25 -7.24
C ALA A 11 15.18 5.36 -6.02
N ALA A 12 15.02 6.58 -5.49
CA ALA A 12 14.09 6.85 -4.39
C ALA A 12 12.63 6.54 -4.79
N ARG A 13 12.20 6.94 -6.00
CA ARG A 13 10.85 6.65 -6.51
C ARG A 13 10.58 5.15 -6.65
N LEU A 14 11.53 4.39 -7.21
CA LEU A 14 11.39 2.93 -7.31
C LEU A 14 11.29 2.29 -5.92
N SER A 15 12.18 2.67 -5.00
CA SER A 15 12.17 2.11 -3.65
C SER A 15 10.87 2.43 -2.91
N LEU A 16 10.34 3.64 -3.09
CA LEU A 16 9.10 4.05 -2.45
C LEU A 16 7.88 3.34 -3.05
N ALA A 17 7.84 3.16 -4.37
CA ALA A 17 6.79 2.39 -5.03
C ALA A 17 6.76 0.94 -4.53
N ALA A 18 7.92 0.28 -4.47
CA ALA A 18 8.03 -1.07 -3.93
C ALA A 18 7.61 -1.15 -2.46
N TYR A 19 7.97 -0.13 -1.65
CA TYR A 19 7.55 -0.05 -0.26
C TYR A 19 6.02 0.07 -0.12
N PHE A 20 5.39 0.93 -0.92
CA PHE A 20 3.93 1.10 -0.87
C PHE A 20 3.18 -0.16 -1.32
N GLU A 21 3.67 -0.86 -2.35
CA GLU A 21 3.09 -2.14 -2.77
C GLU A 21 3.14 -3.16 -1.63
N PHE A 22 4.30 -3.31 -0.98
CA PHE A 22 4.45 -4.20 0.17
C PHE A 22 3.53 -3.78 1.34
N TYR A 23 3.52 -2.50 1.70
CA TYR A 23 2.77 -1.99 2.84
C TYR A 23 1.25 -2.16 2.64
N ASN A 24 0.73 -1.80 1.47
CA ASN A 24 -0.69 -1.81 1.20
C ASN A 24 -1.23 -3.22 0.90
N ALA A 25 -0.48 -4.01 0.12
CA ALA A 25 -0.99 -5.27 -0.41
C ALA A 25 -0.57 -6.50 0.39
N ARG A 26 0.56 -6.45 1.12
CA ARG A 26 1.18 -7.66 1.69
C ARG A 26 1.35 -7.63 3.20
N ARG A 27 1.48 -6.45 3.82
CA ARG A 27 1.78 -6.34 5.25
C ARG A 27 0.50 -6.43 6.10
N PRO A 28 0.39 -7.42 7.00
CA PRO A 28 -0.66 -7.46 8.03
C PRO A 28 -0.52 -6.28 9.00
N HIS A 29 -1.63 -5.63 9.34
CA HIS A 29 -1.63 -4.54 10.32
C HIS A 29 -2.49 -4.90 11.53
N GLN A 30 -1.93 -4.77 12.73
CA GLN A 30 -2.64 -5.06 13.99
C GLN A 30 -3.88 -4.18 14.17
N SER A 31 -3.83 -2.91 13.75
CA SER A 31 -4.98 -1.99 13.75
C SER A 31 -6.11 -2.40 12.78
N HIS A 32 -5.85 -3.38 11.92
CA HIS A 32 -6.80 -3.93 10.95
C HIS A 32 -7.09 -5.41 11.23
N ASP A 33 -6.88 -5.87 12.47
CA ASP A 33 -7.08 -7.26 12.88
C ASP A 33 -6.23 -8.25 12.06
N GLY A 34 -5.03 -7.82 11.65
CA GLY A 34 -4.13 -8.61 10.81
C GLY A 34 -4.44 -8.54 9.31
N ARG A 35 -5.43 -7.76 8.87
CA ARG A 35 -5.68 -7.52 7.44
C ARG A 35 -4.70 -6.51 6.85
N THR A 36 -4.58 -6.52 5.54
CA THR A 36 -3.81 -5.51 4.80
C THR A 36 -4.66 -4.25 4.56
N PRO A 37 -4.05 -3.07 4.38
CA PRO A 37 -4.77 -1.85 4.06
C PRO A 37 -5.65 -1.98 2.82
N ASP A 38 -5.18 -2.68 1.77
CA ASP A 38 -5.96 -2.93 0.56
C ASP A 38 -7.25 -3.72 0.86
N MET A 39 -7.17 -4.77 1.68
CA MET A 39 -8.34 -5.55 2.07
C MET A 39 -9.38 -4.69 2.79
N VAL A 40 -8.94 -3.75 3.63
CA VAL A 40 -9.84 -2.84 4.33
C VAL A 40 -10.46 -1.83 3.36
N TYR A 41 -9.64 -1.15 2.56
CA TYR A 41 -10.11 -0.12 1.64
C TYR A 41 -11.08 -0.69 0.61
N PHE A 42 -10.66 -1.70 -0.16
CA PHE A 42 -11.48 -2.30 -1.20
C PHE A 42 -12.71 -3.03 -0.65
N GLY A 43 -12.62 -3.59 0.56
CA GLY A 43 -13.77 -4.18 1.27
C GLY A 43 -14.81 -3.16 1.75
N THR A 44 -14.46 -1.87 1.82
CA THR A 44 -15.38 -0.78 2.20
C THR A 44 -15.97 -0.03 1.00
N LEU A 45 -15.51 -0.31 -0.22
CA LEU A 45 -16.03 0.35 -1.40
C LEU A 45 -17.48 -0.08 -1.63
N PRO A 46 -18.39 0.87 -1.92
CA PRO A 46 -19.71 0.52 -2.42
C PRO A 46 -19.58 -0.36 -3.65
N ALA A 47 -20.45 -1.36 -3.77
CA ALA A 47 -20.58 -2.10 -5.03
C ALA A 47 -20.84 -1.07 -6.14
N LEU A 48 -19.92 -0.99 -7.10
CA LEU A 48 -20.15 -0.27 -8.34
C LEU A 48 -21.43 -0.85 -8.92
N LYS A 49 -22.49 -0.03 -8.99
CA LYS A 49 -23.69 -0.41 -9.74
C LYS A 49 -23.23 -0.75 -11.15
N GLU A 50 -23.46 -1.99 -11.57
CA GLU A 50 -23.25 -2.38 -12.95
C GLU A 50 -23.98 -1.37 -13.83
N ALA A 51 -23.25 -0.71 -14.73
CA ALA A 51 -23.85 0.13 -15.74
C ALA A 51 -24.62 -0.81 -16.68
N ALA A 52 -25.95 -0.76 -16.59
CA ALA A 52 -26.87 -1.42 -17.51
C ALA A 52 -26.83 -0.79 -18.91
#